data_AF-A0AAD4VI38-F1
#
_entry.id   AF-A0AAD4VI38-F1
#
_cell.length_a   1.000
_cell.length_b   1.000
_cell.length_c   1.000
_cell.angle_alpha   90.00
_cell.angle_beta   90.00
_cell.angle_gamma   90.00
#
_symmetry.space_group_name_H-M   'P 1'
#
loop_
_entity.id
_entity.type
_entity.pdbx_description
1 polymer ?
#
loop_
_entity_poly.entity_id
_entity_poly.type
_entity_poly.pdbx_seq_one_letter_code
_entity_poly.pdbx_strand_id
1 'polypeptide(L)'
;MRVSKPVSGCTVQSELNGEENNGVSENLRWLAAGPSMAVPSYRSYLINGVKFNTKAQDDVQTVQNSGVYLPTHTMQVASAKDKNPIVYNMGFYGAIQEIWDRDYQKFRIPVLRCDWIDNTSGLVVDELGFTLVDLSKIRYRNDQFVMASQVKQVSFIDDPMHCGWSVVLTIPNREYNDVIGDDVLGDIRIEC
;
A
#
# COMPACT_ATOMS: atom_id res chain seq x y z
N MET A 1 14.47 -17.72 24.07
CA MET A 1 14.31 -16.29 23.76
C MET A 1 12.96 -15.86 24.31
N ARG A 2 12.91 -15.07 25.40
CA ARG A 2 11.63 -14.57 25.93
C ARG A 2 11.23 -13.40 25.03
N VAL A 3 10.14 -13.58 24.28
CA VAL A 3 9.49 -12.47 23.58
C VAL A 3 8.76 -11.66 24.64
N SER A 4 9.15 -10.40 24.81
CA SER A 4 8.44 -9.44 25.65
C SER A 4 6.99 -9.37 25.19
N LYS A 5 6.02 -9.44 26.11
CA LYS A 5 4.61 -9.21 25.76
C LYS A 5 4.47 -7.79 25.18
N PRO A 6 3.63 -7.58 24.15
CA PRO A 6 3.37 -6.25 23.63
C PRO A 6 2.79 -5.37 24.74
N VAL A 7 3.37 -4.19 24.91
CA VAL A 7 2.89 -3.17 25.84
C VAL A 7 1.73 -2.43 25.18
N SER A 8 0.64 -2.19 25.93
CA SER A 8 -0.52 -1.46 25.41
C SER A 8 -0.14 -0.02 25.07
N GLY A 9 -0.69 0.55 23.99
CA GLY A 9 -0.45 1.95 23.61
C GLY A 9 -0.77 2.95 24.74
N CYS A 10 -1.77 2.64 25.56
CA CYS A 10 -2.14 3.45 26.74
C CYS A 10 -1.01 3.50 27.79
N THR A 11 -0.28 2.39 27.97
CA THR A 11 0.89 2.33 28.88
C THR A 11 2.04 3.16 28.32
N VAL A 12 2.33 3.05 27.03
CA VAL A 12 3.38 3.85 26.36
C VAL A 12 3.07 5.35 26.47
N GLN A 13 1.82 5.77 26.23
CA GLN A 13 1.42 7.17 26.35
C GLN A 13 1.65 7.71 27.77
N SER A 14 1.35 6.92 28.80
CA SER A 14 1.54 7.34 30.19
C SER A 14 3.02 7.56 30.56
N GLU A 15 3.94 6.82 29.96
CA GLU A 15 5.38 6.99 30.15
C GLU A 15 5.93 8.21 29.38
N LEU A 16 5.41 8.48 28.18
CA LEU A 16 5.85 9.62 27.35
C LEU A 16 5.38 10.98 27.87
N ASN A 17 4.29 11.00 28.64
CA ASN A 17 3.75 12.20 29.28
C ASN A 17 4.47 12.57 30.59
N GLY A 18 5.47 11.79 31.02
CA GLY A 18 6.34 12.15 32.13
C GLY A 18 7.36 13.24 31.75
N GLU A 19 7.42 14.28 32.58
CA GLU A 19 8.25 15.50 32.49
C GLU A 19 8.13 16.29 31.17
N GLU A 20 7.70 17.55 31.28
CA GLU A 20 7.77 18.50 30.16
C GLU A 20 9.24 18.66 29.72
N ASN A 21 9.55 18.31 28.46
CA ASN A 21 10.87 18.31 27.83
C ASN A 21 11.78 17.08 28.07
N ASN A 22 11.22 15.87 28.08
CA ASN A 22 12.00 14.62 27.97
C ASN A 22 12.72 14.38 26.61
N GLY A 23 12.78 15.38 25.72
CA GLY A 23 13.42 15.29 24.40
C GLY A 23 12.70 14.40 23.39
N VAL A 24 11.52 13.88 23.72
CA VAL A 24 10.72 13.02 22.83
C VAL A 24 10.04 13.87 21.76
N SER A 25 10.09 13.41 20.50
CA SER A 25 9.42 14.09 19.40
C SER A 25 7.90 14.04 19.53
N GLU A 26 7.25 15.14 19.16
CA GLU A 26 5.79 15.26 19.23
C GLU A 26 5.09 14.20 18.35
N ASN A 27 5.69 13.82 17.22
CA ASN A 27 5.24 12.71 16.36
C ASN A 27 5.12 11.38 17.12
N LEU A 28 6.11 11.06 17.96
CA LEU A 28 6.11 9.82 18.73
C LEU A 28 4.99 9.84 19.78
N ARG A 29 4.73 11.00 20.39
CA ARG A 29 3.62 11.19 21.33
C ARG A 29 2.27 10.98 20.67
N TRP A 30 2.07 11.52 19.46
CA TRP A 30 0.82 11.32 18.70
C TRP A 30 0.62 9.86 18.30
N LEU A 31 1.68 9.18 17.86
CA LEU A 31 1.62 7.75 17.56
C LEU A 31 1.26 6.92 18.80
N ALA A 32 1.83 7.25 19.96
CA ALA A 32 1.57 6.55 21.21
C ALA A 32 0.15 6.80 21.76
N ALA A 33 -0.39 8.01 21.57
CA ALA A 33 -1.78 8.33 21.90
C ALA A 33 -2.79 7.50 21.09
N GLY A 34 -2.36 7.01 19.93
CA GLY A 34 -3.16 6.20 19.04
C GLY A 34 -4.11 7.03 18.17
N PRO A 35 -4.64 6.42 17.11
CA PRO A 35 -5.59 7.09 16.22
C PRO A 35 -6.98 7.18 16.85
N SER A 36 -7.82 8.04 16.28
CA SER A 36 -9.26 8.07 16.52
C SER A 36 -9.88 6.68 16.34
N MET A 37 -10.92 6.40 17.12
CA MET A 37 -11.71 5.17 16.98
C MET A 37 -12.54 5.15 15.70
N ALA A 38 -12.83 6.31 15.13
CA ALA A 38 -13.46 6.41 13.83
C ALA A 38 -12.45 6.01 12.74
N VAL A 39 -12.86 5.13 11.84
CA VAL A 39 -12.06 4.71 10.68
C VAL A 39 -12.82 5.09 9.42
N PRO A 40 -12.68 6.34 8.93
CA PRO A 40 -13.19 6.73 7.63
C PRO A 40 -12.66 5.79 6.55
N SER A 41 -13.54 5.38 5.63
CA SER A 41 -13.19 4.58 4.47
C SER A 41 -13.63 5.26 3.18
N TYR A 42 -12.85 5.05 2.12
CA TYR A 42 -13.03 5.73 0.84
C TYR A 42 -13.00 4.72 -0.31
N ARG A 43 -13.73 5.04 -1.39
CA ARG A 43 -13.70 4.28 -2.64
C ARG A 43 -12.54 4.68 -3.56
N SER A 44 -12.03 5.89 -3.38
CA SER A 44 -10.89 6.43 -4.10
C SER A 44 -10.07 7.34 -3.19
N TYR A 45 -8.76 7.40 -3.37
CA TYR A 45 -7.86 8.25 -2.59
C TYR A 45 -6.69 8.73 -3.45
N LEU A 46 -6.35 10.02 -3.38
CA LEU A 46 -5.25 10.62 -4.14
C LEU A 46 -3.99 10.68 -3.26
N ILE A 47 -2.88 10.09 -3.73
CA ILE A 47 -1.62 10.03 -2.99
C ILE A 47 -0.49 10.39 -3.95
N ASN A 48 0.22 11.47 -3.66
CA ASN A 48 1.34 11.95 -4.49
C ASN A 48 0.97 12.06 -5.99
N GLY A 49 -0.24 12.55 -6.29
CA GLY A 49 -0.74 12.69 -7.66
C GLY A 49 -1.27 11.40 -8.31
N VAL A 50 -1.15 10.24 -7.63
CA VAL A 50 -1.67 8.96 -8.11
C VAL A 50 -3.00 8.66 -7.43
N LYS A 51 -4.04 8.45 -8.23
CA LYS A 51 -5.36 8.07 -7.72
C LYS A 51 -5.39 6.56 -7.51
N PHE A 52 -5.68 6.13 -6.30
CA PHE A 52 -5.94 4.73 -5.95
C PHE A 52 -7.44 4.53 -5.80
N ASN A 53 -7.94 3.40 -6.29
CA ASN A 53 -9.35 3.02 -6.19
C ASN A 53 -9.50 1.70 -5.44
N THR A 54 -10.65 1.48 -4.81
CA THR A 54 -11.03 0.13 -4.39
C THR A 54 -11.43 -0.70 -5.62
N LYS A 55 -11.26 -2.02 -5.53
CA LYS A 55 -11.60 -2.94 -6.62
C LYS A 55 -13.06 -2.82 -7.03
N ALA A 56 -13.97 -2.68 -6.05
CA ALA A 56 -15.39 -2.44 -6.31
C ALA A 56 -15.66 -1.14 -7.10
N GLN A 57 -14.85 -0.11 -6.89
CA GLN A 57 -14.96 1.16 -7.60
C GLN A 57 -14.35 1.09 -9.01
N ASP A 58 -13.28 0.32 -9.17
CA ASP A 58 -12.67 0.00 -10.46
C ASP A 58 -13.60 -0.82 -11.36
N ASP A 59 -14.32 -1.80 -10.80
CA ASP A 59 -15.21 -2.70 -11.55
C ASP A 59 -16.39 -2.01 -12.21
N VAL A 60 -16.70 -0.79 -11.80
CA VAL A 60 -17.76 0.05 -12.37
C VAL A 60 -17.21 1.26 -13.15
N GLN A 61 -15.88 1.39 -13.27
CA GLN A 61 -15.21 2.45 -14.02
C GLN A 61 -14.49 1.91 -15.25
N THR A 62 -14.19 2.82 -16.17
CA THR A 62 -13.35 2.53 -17.34
C THR A 62 -11.85 2.57 -17.02
N VAL A 63 -11.47 3.12 -15.87
CA VAL A 63 -10.07 3.25 -15.42
C VAL A 63 -9.76 2.24 -14.32
N GLN A 64 -8.62 1.56 -14.42
CA GLN A 64 -8.13 0.61 -13.42
C GLN A 64 -7.02 1.23 -12.57
N ASN A 65 -7.32 1.47 -11.30
CA ASN A 65 -6.43 2.10 -10.33
C ASN A 65 -6.39 1.37 -8.97
N SER A 66 -6.88 0.14 -8.90
CA SER A 66 -6.91 -0.70 -7.70
C SER A 66 -5.72 -1.64 -7.56
N GLY A 67 -4.93 -1.83 -8.61
CA GLY A 67 -3.74 -2.65 -8.57
C GLY A 67 -2.59 -1.98 -7.83
N VAL A 68 -1.92 -2.75 -6.97
CA VAL A 68 -0.77 -2.30 -6.20
C VAL A 68 0.38 -3.29 -6.24
N TYR A 69 1.59 -2.75 -6.15
CA TYR A 69 2.84 -3.49 -5.99
C TYR A 69 3.58 -2.99 -4.74
N LEU A 70 3.84 -3.89 -3.81
CA LEU A 70 4.66 -3.64 -2.63
C LEU A 70 6.10 -4.11 -2.89
N PRO A 71 7.07 -3.20 -3.10
CA PRO A 71 8.48 -3.56 -3.19
C PRO A 71 9.00 -3.99 -1.80
N THR A 72 9.65 -5.14 -1.73
CA THR A 72 10.24 -5.65 -0.47
C THR A 72 11.72 -5.97 -0.65
N HIS A 73 12.52 -5.48 0.30
CA HIS A 73 13.94 -5.77 0.38
C HIS A 73 14.12 -6.77 1.52
N THR A 74 14.09 -8.06 1.24
CA THR A 74 14.28 -9.07 2.30
C THR A 74 15.76 -9.45 2.36
N MET A 75 16.37 -9.21 3.52
CA MET A 75 17.69 -9.74 3.84
C MET A 75 17.51 -11.19 4.29
N GLN A 76 17.93 -12.16 3.47
CA GLN A 76 17.97 -13.56 3.84
C GLN A 76 19.42 -13.98 4.10
N VAL A 77 19.62 -14.86 5.08
CA VAL A 77 20.94 -15.43 5.34
C VAL A 77 20.91 -16.87 4.84
N ALA A 78 21.83 -17.22 3.93
CA ALA A 78 21.78 -18.48 3.18
C ALA A 78 21.79 -19.75 4.07
N SER A 79 22.37 -19.65 5.27
CA SER A 79 22.21 -20.66 6.32
C SER A 79 22.53 -20.06 7.68
N ALA A 80 22.23 -20.76 8.77
CA ALA A 80 22.64 -20.36 10.12
C ALA A 80 24.17 -20.25 10.32
N LYS A 81 24.98 -20.82 9.42
CA LYS A 81 26.45 -20.75 9.43
C LYS A 81 27.01 -19.65 8.52
N ASP A 82 26.25 -19.21 7.53
CA ASP A 82 26.60 -18.06 6.72
C ASP A 82 26.13 -16.81 7.49
N LYS A 83 26.90 -15.74 7.49
CA LYS A 83 26.52 -14.45 8.10
C LYS A 83 26.37 -13.36 7.08
N ASN A 84 26.51 -13.67 5.79
CA ASN A 84 26.35 -12.72 4.72
C ASN A 84 24.86 -12.63 4.37
N PRO A 85 24.18 -11.52 4.69
CA PRO A 85 22.82 -11.32 4.23
C PRO A 85 22.83 -11.12 2.71
N ILE A 86 22.12 -12.00 2.01
CA ILE A 86 21.76 -11.82 0.60
C ILE A 86 20.48 -10.97 0.59
N VAL A 87 20.55 -9.81 -0.08
CA VAL A 87 19.38 -8.98 -0.31
C VAL A 87 18.63 -9.55 -1.51
N TYR A 88 17.44 -10.09 -1.28
CA TYR A 88 16.54 -10.49 -2.36
C TYR A 88 15.50 -9.40 -2.56
N ASN A 89 15.40 -8.88 -3.79
CA ASN A 89 14.37 -7.92 -4.16
C ASN A 89 13.12 -8.70 -4.59
N MET A 90 12.23 -8.97 -3.63
CA MET A 90 10.92 -9.57 -3.90
C MET A 90 9.87 -8.46 -3.90
N GLY A 91 8.71 -8.69 -4.49
CA GLY A 91 7.56 -7.83 -4.23
C GLY A 91 6.26 -8.58 -4.29
N PHE A 92 5.20 -7.94 -3.82
CA PHE A 92 3.87 -8.51 -3.76
C PHE A 92 2.93 -7.69 -4.61
N TYR A 93 2.19 -8.37 -5.48
CA TYR A 93 1.11 -7.78 -6.24
C TYR A 93 -0.21 -8.02 -5.52
N GLY A 94 -1.13 -7.07 -5.59
CA GLY A 94 -2.44 -7.21 -4.99
C GLY A 94 -3.44 -6.21 -5.53
N ALA A 95 -4.70 -6.41 -5.14
CA ALA A 95 -5.80 -5.51 -5.45
C ALA A 95 -6.34 -4.87 -4.17
N ILE A 96 -6.52 -3.55 -4.18
CA ILE A 96 -7.08 -2.79 -3.06
C ILE A 96 -8.55 -3.16 -2.90
N GLN A 97 -8.91 -3.70 -1.74
CA GLN A 97 -10.29 -3.97 -1.37
C GLN A 97 -10.91 -2.81 -0.60
N GLU A 98 -10.13 -2.22 0.31
CA GLU A 98 -10.57 -1.08 1.12
C GLU A 98 -9.46 -0.06 1.28
N ILE A 99 -9.86 1.21 1.36
CA ILE A 99 -8.96 2.32 1.68
C ILE A 99 -9.46 2.94 2.98
N TRP A 100 -8.63 2.89 4.02
CA TRP A 100 -8.90 3.47 5.33
C TRP A 100 -8.01 4.66 5.56
N ASP A 101 -8.51 5.65 6.28
CA ASP A 101 -7.73 6.82 6.63
C ASP A 101 -7.62 6.93 8.15
N ARG A 102 -6.44 6.61 8.68
CA ARG A 102 -6.20 6.57 10.13
C ARG A 102 -5.85 7.97 10.62
N ASP A 103 -6.79 8.56 11.35
CA ASP A 103 -6.69 9.90 11.89
C ASP A 103 -5.98 9.91 13.25
N TYR A 104 -4.76 10.46 13.30
CA TYR A 104 -3.98 10.67 14.53
C TYR A 104 -4.13 12.11 15.05
N GLN A 105 -5.23 12.79 14.70
CA GLN A 105 -5.57 14.19 14.99
C GLN A 105 -4.66 15.22 14.29
N LYS A 106 -3.34 14.99 14.30
CA LYS A 106 -2.33 15.90 13.74
C LYS A 106 -1.90 15.52 12.33
N PHE A 107 -1.97 14.24 12.01
CA PHE A 107 -1.72 13.73 10.67
C PHE A 107 -2.64 12.54 10.41
N ARG A 108 -2.73 12.18 9.13
CA ARG A 108 -3.57 11.12 8.63
C ARG A 108 -2.71 10.13 7.87
N ILE A 109 -2.93 8.83 8.10
CA ILE A 109 -2.21 7.76 7.41
C ILE A 109 -3.21 6.96 6.58
N PRO A 110 -3.15 7.06 5.24
CA PRO A 110 -3.91 6.18 4.37
C PRO A 110 -3.35 4.76 4.43
N VAL A 111 -4.22 3.81 4.78
CA VAL A 111 -3.93 2.39 4.87
C VAL A 111 -4.80 1.64 3.87
N LEU A 112 -4.19 0.77 3.08
CA LEU A 112 -4.88 -0.05 2.09
C LEU A 112 -5.04 -1.46 2.65
N ARG A 113 -6.26 -2.01 2.58
CA ARG A 113 -6.48 -3.45 2.71
C ARG A 113 -6.42 -4.06 1.33
N CYS A 114 -5.48 -4.96 1.11
CA CYS A 114 -5.23 -5.58 -0.18
C CYS A 114 -5.43 -7.09 -0.14
N ASP A 115 -6.00 -7.63 -1.21
CA ASP A 115 -5.92 -9.05 -1.50
C ASP A 115 -4.61 -9.31 -2.24
N TRP A 116 -3.65 -9.89 -1.53
CA TRP A 116 -2.31 -10.16 -2.05
C TRP A 116 -2.25 -11.47 -2.82
N ILE A 117 -1.64 -11.44 -3.99
CA ILE A 117 -1.48 -12.60 -4.87
C ILE A 117 -0.39 -13.52 -4.32
N ASP A 118 -0.60 -14.82 -4.47
CA ASP A 118 0.37 -15.84 -4.11
C ASP A 118 1.54 -15.86 -5.11
N ASN A 119 2.70 -15.35 -4.68
CA ASN A 119 3.92 -15.38 -5.49
C ASN A 119 4.39 -16.79 -5.91
N THR A 120 3.92 -17.86 -5.27
CA THR A 120 4.31 -19.24 -5.63
C THR A 120 3.44 -19.82 -6.74
N SER A 121 2.14 -19.51 -6.78
CA SER A 121 1.18 -20.19 -7.65
C SER A 121 0.38 -19.25 -8.57
N GLY A 122 0.36 -17.96 -8.26
CA GLY A 122 -0.36 -16.93 -9.01
C GLY A 122 0.55 -15.89 -9.63
N LEU A 123 1.85 -16.17 -9.77
CA LEU A 123 2.81 -15.28 -10.41
C LEU A 123 3.77 -16.06 -11.31
N VAL A 124 3.88 -15.64 -12.56
CA VAL A 124 4.81 -16.18 -13.55
C VAL A 124 5.44 -15.02 -14.32
N VAL A 125 6.70 -15.17 -14.71
CA VAL A 125 7.33 -14.29 -15.70
C VAL A 125 7.47 -15.09 -16.98
N ASP A 126 6.91 -14.58 -18.07
CA ASP A 126 6.96 -15.27 -19.36
C ASP A 126 8.35 -15.14 -20.03
N GLU A 127 8.49 -15.80 -21.19
CA GLU A 127 9.74 -15.80 -21.96
C GLU A 127 10.13 -14.41 -22.51
N LEU A 128 9.17 -13.49 -22.59
CA LEU A 128 9.37 -12.11 -23.05
C LEU A 128 9.66 -11.14 -21.88
N GLY A 129 9.60 -11.63 -20.63
CA GLY A 129 9.85 -10.85 -19.42
C GLY A 129 8.61 -10.14 -18.87
N PHE A 130 7.41 -10.40 -19.38
CA PHE A 130 6.18 -9.87 -18.80
C PHE A 130 5.84 -10.60 -17.52
N THR A 131 5.38 -9.85 -16.51
CA THR A 131 4.84 -10.44 -15.29
C THR A 131 3.36 -10.74 -15.50
N LEU A 132 3.00 -12.01 -15.35
CA LEU A 132 1.64 -12.52 -15.38
C LEU A 132 1.21 -12.85 -13.96
N VAL A 133 -0.02 -12.46 -13.62
CA VAL A 133 -0.62 -12.74 -12.31
C VAL A 133 -2.00 -13.37 -12.44
N ASP A 134 -2.31 -14.31 -11.54
CA ASP A 134 -3.66 -14.87 -11.37
C ASP A 134 -4.30 -14.22 -10.13
N LEU A 135 -5.22 -13.28 -10.36
CA LEU A 135 -5.91 -12.51 -9.32
C LEU A 135 -6.81 -13.38 -8.42
N SER A 136 -7.10 -14.63 -8.80
CA SER A 136 -7.86 -15.57 -7.97
C SER A 136 -7.01 -16.25 -6.89
N LYS A 137 -5.68 -16.27 -7.05
CA LYS A 137 -4.74 -16.94 -6.14
C LYS A 137 -4.34 -16.03 -4.99
N ILE A 138 -5.27 -15.75 -4.09
CA ILE A 138 -5.03 -14.86 -2.94
C ILE A 138 -4.37 -15.60 -1.76
N ARG A 139 -3.29 -15.04 -1.23
CA ARG A 139 -2.58 -15.47 0.00
C ARG A 139 -2.59 -14.31 1.04
N TYR A 140 -2.06 -14.57 2.23
CA TYR A 140 -1.81 -13.55 3.27
C TYR A 140 -3.08 -12.88 3.84
N ARG A 141 -4.19 -13.62 3.96
CA ARG A 141 -5.47 -13.10 4.50
C ARG A 141 -5.38 -12.55 5.94
N ASN A 142 -4.35 -12.92 6.70
CA ASN A 142 -4.11 -12.41 8.05
C ASN A 142 -3.20 -11.17 8.08
N ASP A 143 -2.62 -10.78 6.94
CA ASP A 143 -1.68 -9.67 6.80
C ASP A 143 -1.95 -8.92 5.49
N GLN A 144 -3.07 -8.17 5.48
CA GLN A 144 -3.60 -7.52 4.28
C GLN A 144 -3.33 -6.01 4.24
N PHE A 145 -2.81 -5.43 5.32
CA PHE A 145 -2.75 -3.99 5.47
C PHE A 145 -1.38 -3.45 5.12
N VAL A 146 -1.35 -2.40 4.32
CA VAL A 146 -0.12 -1.69 3.95
C VAL A 146 -0.37 -0.19 3.97
N MET A 147 0.65 0.60 4.33
CA MET A 147 0.55 2.05 4.16
C MET A 147 0.60 2.36 2.69
N ALA A 148 -0.30 3.23 2.25
CA ALA A 148 -0.43 3.54 0.83
C ALA A 148 0.83 4.24 0.25
N SER A 149 1.64 4.89 1.10
CA SER A 149 2.94 5.46 0.73
C SER A 149 4.02 4.43 0.40
N GLN A 150 3.83 3.15 0.75
CA GLN A 150 4.81 2.08 0.54
C GLN A 150 4.59 1.31 -0.75
N VAL A 151 3.42 1.47 -1.39
CA VAL A 151 3.07 0.75 -2.61
C VAL A 151 3.25 1.61 -3.84
N LYS A 152 3.43 0.95 -4.98
CA LYS A 152 3.32 1.55 -6.31
C LYS A 152 1.99 1.12 -6.94
N GLN A 153 1.37 1.99 -7.72
CA GLN A 153 0.21 1.61 -8.52
C GLN A 153 0.66 0.72 -9.70
N VAL A 154 -0.15 -0.29 -9.99
CA VAL A 154 -0.04 -1.10 -11.20
C VAL A 154 -1.44 -1.32 -11.79
N SER A 155 -1.50 -1.68 -13.08
CA SER A 155 -2.74 -2.10 -13.75
C SER A 155 -2.65 -3.56 -14.17
N PHE A 156 -3.79 -4.24 -14.22
CA PHE A 156 -3.89 -5.66 -14.60
C PHE A 156 -4.72 -5.77 -15.87
N ILE A 157 -4.08 -6.17 -16.97
CA ILE A 157 -4.76 -6.37 -18.26
C ILE A 157 -4.91 -7.86 -18.50
N ASP A 158 -6.14 -8.32 -18.75
CA ASP A 158 -6.40 -9.73 -19.06
C ASP A 158 -5.54 -10.21 -20.24
N ASP A 159 -4.89 -11.36 -20.05
CA ASP A 159 -4.10 -11.99 -21.08
C ASP A 159 -5.01 -12.75 -22.06
N PRO A 160 -5.09 -12.36 -23.34
CA PRO A 160 -5.92 -13.04 -24.32
C PRO A 160 -5.46 -14.47 -24.62
N MET A 161 -4.18 -14.80 -24.37
CA MET A 161 -3.61 -16.13 -24.60
C MET A 161 -3.83 -17.06 -23.39
N HIS A 162 -3.94 -16.50 -22.19
CA HIS A 162 -4.02 -17.26 -20.95
C HIS A 162 -5.20 -16.79 -20.08
N CYS A 163 -6.38 -17.37 -20.35
CA CYS A 163 -7.59 -17.09 -19.57
C CYS A 163 -7.35 -17.28 -18.06
N GLY A 164 -7.71 -16.27 -17.27
CA GLY A 164 -7.50 -16.24 -15.82
C GLY A 164 -6.18 -15.59 -15.39
N TRP A 165 -5.29 -15.27 -16.33
CA TRP A 165 -4.08 -14.51 -16.07
C TRP A 165 -4.21 -13.07 -16.57
N SER A 166 -3.52 -12.15 -15.90
CA SER A 166 -3.43 -10.76 -16.31
C SER A 166 -1.96 -10.34 -16.37
N VAL A 167 -1.60 -9.60 -17.41
CA VAL A 167 -0.32 -8.91 -17.54
C VAL A 167 -0.30 -7.70 -16.59
N VAL A 168 0.78 -7.57 -15.82
CA VAL A 168 1.00 -6.42 -14.95
C VAL A 168 1.66 -5.28 -15.74
N LEU A 169 1.05 -4.10 -15.71
CA LEU A 169 1.64 -2.87 -16.22
C LEU A 169 1.99 -1.92 -15.09
N THR A 170 3.22 -1.43 -15.08
CA THR A 170 3.64 -0.32 -14.22
C THR A 170 3.64 0.95 -15.05
N ILE A 171 2.83 1.94 -14.64
CA ILE A 171 2.86 3.24 -15.28
C ILE A 171 4.07 3.99 -14.71
N PRO A 172 5.07 4.39 -15.51
CA PRO A 172 6.14 5.24 -15.03
C PRO A 172 5.53 6.56 -14.55
N ASN A 173 6.01 7.09 -13.42
CA ASN A 173 5.55 8.38 -12.90
C ASN A 173 5.65 9.41 -14.02
N ARG A 174 4.49 9.88 -14.50
CA ARG A 174 4.41 11.02 -15.40
C ARG A 174 4.72 12.24 -14.52
N GLU A 175 5.98 12.62 -14.46
CA GLU A 175 6.36 13.98 -14.03
C GLU A 175 5.79 14.94 -15.07
N TYR A 176 4.51 15.30 -14.93
CA TYR A 176 3.96 16.47 -15.60
C TYR A 176 4.59 17.69 -14.93
N ASN A 177 5.68 18.18 -15.50
CA ASN A 177 6.00 19.58 -15.37
C ASN A 177 4.90 20.33 -16.10
N ASP A 178 3.90 20.79 -15.36
CA ASP A 178 2.88 21.70 -15.88
C ASP A 178 3.59 22.99 -16.32
N VAL A 179 3.93 23.05 -17.62
CA VAL A 179 3.95 24.33 -18.31
C VAL A 179 2.48 24.75 -18.32
N ILE A 180 2.11 25.57 -17.34
CA ILE A 180 0.83 26.28 -17.29
C ILE A 180 0.76 27.10 -18.57
N GLY A 181 0.19 26.52 -19.61
CA GLY A 181 -0.50 27.27 -20.65
C GLY A 181 -1.88 27.56 -20.08
N ASP A 182 -2.05 28.77 -19.56
CA ASP A 182 -3.37 29.39 -19.46
C ASP A 182 -4.11 29.14 -20.77
N ASP A 183 -5.24 28.42 -20.71
CA ASP A 183 -6.48 28.80 -21.40
C ASP A 183 -7.57 27.69 -21.32
N VAL A 184 -8.64 28.05 -20.59
CA VAL A 184 -10.05 27.63 -20.74
C VAL A 184 -10.57 26.36 -20.01
N LEU A 185 -11.05 26.61 -18.77
CA LEU A 185 -12.43 26.42 -18.25
C LEU A 185 -13.22 25.13 -18.53
N GLY A 186 -13.77 24.58 -17.44
CA GLY A 186 -14.99 23.76 -17.49
C GLY A 186 -15.27 23.04 -16.17
N ASP A 187 -15.85 23.75 -15.20
CA ASP A 187 -16.45 23.30 -13.93
C ASP A 187 -16.70 21.78 -13.77
N ILE A 188 -16.10 21.17 -12.74
CA ILE A 188 -16.73 20.02 -12.06
C ILE A 188 -16.83 20.36 -10.58
N ARG A 189 -18.06 20.70 -10.20
CA ARG A 189 -18.50 20.91 -8.82
C ARG A 189 -18.27 19.64 -8.00
N ILE A 190 -17.71 19.84 -6.81
CA ILE A 190 -17.72 18.88 -5.72
C ILE A 190 -19.15 18.87 -5.17
N GLU A 191 -19.85 17.73 -5.26
CA GLU A 191 -20.98 17.44 -4.37
C GLU A 191 -20.59 16.30 -3.42
N CYS A 192 -21.03 16.49 -2.17
CA CYS A 192 -20.56 15.84 -0.95
C CYS A 192 -20.89 14.35 -0.84
#